data_AF-A0ABD3NR61-F1
#
_entry.id   AF-A0ABD3NR61-F1
#
_cell.length_a   1.000
_cell.length_b   1.000
_cell.length_c   1.000
_cell.angle_alpha   90.00
_cell.angle_beta   90.00
_cell.angle_gamma   90.00
#
_symmetry.space_group_name_H-M   'P 1'
#
loop_
_entity.id
_entity.type
_entity.pdbx_description
1 polymer ?
#
loop_
_entity_poly.entity_id
_entity_poly.type
_entity_poly.pdbx_seq_one_letter_code
_entity_poly.pdbx_strand_id
1 'polypeptide(L)' 'MELKKRVGDYELGEVLGEGTYATVRRARHFKSGLEFAIKCIDRQQVEKEHMAKQLKKGKSCVVFCF' A
#
# COMPACT_ATOMS: atom_id res chain seq x y z
N MET A 1 -11.50 17.49 -2.80
CA MET A 1 -11.42 16.46 -3.86
C MET A 1 -10.41 15.43 -3.41
N GLU A 2 -10.86 14.26 -2.96
CA GLU A 2 -9.95 13.18 -2.56
C GLU A 2 -9.29 12.63 -3.82
N LEU A 3 -7.96 12.76 -3.95
CA LEU A 3 -7.23 12.14 -5.06
C LEU A 3 -7.41 10.62 -4.94
N LYS A 4 -8.21 10.02 -5.83
CA LYS A 4 -8.27 8.57 -6.02
C LYS A 4 -6.86 8.07 -6.34
N LYS A 5 -6.15 7.57 -5.33
CA LYS A 5 -4.82 6.99 -5.49
C LYS A 5 -4.96 5.68 -6.26
N ARG A 6 -4.36 5.59 -7.45
CA ARG A 6 -4.31 4.36 -8.24
C ARG A 6 -2.94 3.71 -8.11
N VAL A 7 -2.93 2.39 -8.06
CA VAL A 7 -1.70 1.58 -8.08
C VAL A 7 -1.84 0.61 -9.24
N GLY A 8 -1.19 0.91 -10.37
CA GLY A 8 -1.39 0.15 -11.61
C GLY A 8 -2.87 0.14 -12.03
N ASP A 9 -3.42 -1.05 -12.32
CA ASP A 9 -4.82 -1.30 -12.68
C ASP A 9 -5.80 -1.33 -11.48
N TYR A 10 -5.33 -1.00 -10.27
CA TYR A 10 -6.13 -1.05 -9.04
C TYR A 10 -6.49 0.35 -8.55
N GLU A 11 -7.79 0.57 -8.30
CA GLU A 11 -8.31 1.77 -7.65
C GLU A 11 -8.29 1.57 -6.13
N LEU A 12 -7.46 2.33 -5.39
CA LEU A 12 -7.45 2.28 -3.93
C LEU A 12 -8.67 3.03 -3.37
N GLY A 13 -9.36 2.38 -2.45
CA GLY A 13 -10.45 2.94 -1.67
C GLY A 13 -10.05 3.21 -0.21
N GLU A 14 -10.97 2.88 0.68
CA GLU A 14 -10.86 3.06 2.13
C GLU A 14 -9.70 2.27 2.76
N VAL A 15 -9.27 2.72 3.94
CA VAL A 15 -8.28 2.01 4.75
C VAL A 15 -8.99 0.88 5.48
N LEU A 16 -8.50 -0.36 5.32
CA LEU A 16 -9.02 -1.54 6.00
C LEU A 16 -8.32 -1.78 7.34
N GLY A 17 -7.08 -1.32 7.47
CA GLY A 17 -6.31 -1.44 8.71
C GLY A 17 -5.00 -0.66 8.67
N GLU A 18 -4.63 -0.11 9.82
CA GLU A 18 -3.39 0.64 10.02
C GLU A 18 -2.53 -0.12 11.02
N GLY A 19 -1.35 -0.57 10.57
CA GLY A 19 -0.35 -1.22 11.42
C GLY A 19 0.92 -0.39 11.52
N THR A 20 1.79 -0.74 12.46
CA THR A 20 3.04 -0.01 12.76
C THR A 20 3.98 0.16 11.57
N TYR A 21 3.97 -0.78 10.61
CA TYR A 21 4.88 -0.77 9.46
C TYR A 21 4.17 -0.67 8.10
N ALA A 22 2.84 -0.71 8.09
CA ALA A 22 2.07 -0.79 6.86
C ALA A 22 0.61 -0.36 7.03
N THR A 23 0.06 0.22 5.97
CA THR A 23 -1.37 0.53 5.87
C THR A 23 -2.00 -0.38 4.83
N VAL A 24 -3.08 -1.07 5.19
CA VAL A 24 -3.86 -1.90 4.27
C VAL A 24 -5.06 -1.09 3.79
N ARG A 25 -5.26 -1.02 2.48
CA ARG A 25 -6.42 -0.34 1.86
C ARG A 25 -7.19 -1.30 0.98
N ARG A 26 -8.50 -1.12 0.89
CA ARG A 26 -9.31 -1.82 -0.10
C ARG A 26 -8.91 -1.33 -1.49
N ALA A 27 -8.94 -2.21 -2.47
CA ALA A 27 -8.67 -1.87 -3.85
C ALA A 27 -9.62 -2.62 -4.77
N ARG A 28 -9.98 -2.00 -5.90
CA ARG A 28 -10.78 -2.65 -6.93
C ARG A 28 -9.99 -2.72 -8.22
N HIS A 29 -9.86 -3.92 -8.78
CA HIS A 29 -9.20 -4.09 -10.07
C HIS A 29 -10.13 -3.66 -11.20
N PHE A 30 -9.66 -2.77 -12.07
CA PHE A 30 -10.52 -2.16 -13.10
C PHE A 30 -11.02 -3.18 -14.13
N LYS A 31 -10.21 -4.16 -14.51
CA LYS A 31 -10.56 -5.12 -15.57
C LYS A 31 -11.48 -6.24 -15.08
N SER A 32 -11.19 -6.82 -13.92
CA SER A 32 -11.99 -7.95 -13.40
C SER A 32 -13.13 -7.50 -12.49
N GLY A 33 -13.10 -6.25 -12.00
CA GLY A 33 -14.07 -5.74 -11.03
C GLY A 33 -13.91 -6.32 -9.62
N LEU A 34 -12.97 -7.25 -9.42
CA LEU A 34 -12.74 -7.93 -8.15
C LEU A 34 -12.13 -6.98 -7.11
N GLU A 35 -12.47 -7.25 -5.86
CA GLU A 35 -11.98 -6.53 -4.68
C GLU A 35 -10.73 -7.20 -4.11
N PHE A 36 -9.74 -6.39 -3.75
CA PHE A 36 -8.45 -6.79 -3.23
C PHE A 36 -8.09 -5.94 -2.01
N ALA A 37 -7.14 -6.41 -1.21
CA ALA A 37 -6.51 -5.63 -0.16
C ALA A 37 -5.08 -5.26 -0.60
N ILE A 38 -4.73 -3.99 -0.65
CA ILE A 38 -3.37 -3.55 -0.94
C ILE A 38 -2.69 -3.12 0.35
N LYS A 39 -1.64 -3.85 0.73
CA LYS A 39 -0.78 -3.51 1.85
C LYS A 39 0.34 -2.60 1.35
N CYS A 40 0.29 -1.34 1.73
CA CYS A 40 1.30 -0.33 1.47
C CYS A 40 2.30 -0.32 2.63
N ILE A 41 3.53 -0.77 2.37
CA ILE A 41 4.63 -0.77 3.35
C ILE A 41 5.51 0.44 3.07
N ASP A 42 5.64 1.32 4.05
CA ASP A 42 6.55 2.45 3.97
C ASP A 42 7.93 2.03 4.51
N ARG A 43 8.86 1.77 3.60
CA ARG A 43 10.23 1.33 3.96
C ARG A 43 10.96 2.34 4.85
N GLN A 44 10.54 3.61 4.85
CA GLN A 44 11.14 4.66 5.67
C GLN A 44 10.90 4.45 7.17
N GLN A 45 9.81 3.78 7.54
CA GLN A 45 9.51 3.46 8.94
C GLN A 45 10.24 2.19 9.39
N VAL A 46 10.37 1.21 8.50
CA VAL A 46 11.15 -0.02 8.73
C VAL A 46 12.64 0.29 8.89
N GLU A 47 13.19 1.18 8.07
CA GLU A 47 14.61 1.59 8.12
C GLU A 47 14.95 2.51 9.31
N LYS A 48 13.95 3.09 9.99
CA LYS A 48 14.19 3.88 11.21
C LYS A 48 14.41 3.03 12.45
N GLU A 49 13.79 1.85 12.53
CA GLU A 49 13.95 0.94 13.67
C GLU A 49 15.18 0.04 13.57
N HIS A 50 15.64 -0.23 12.35
CA HIS A 50 16.91 -0.92 12.11
C HIS A 50 17.92 0.07 11.56
N MET A 51 18.97 0.42 12.31
CA MET A 51 20.09 1.26 11.86
C MET A 51 20.80 0.67 10.62
N ALA A 52 20.21 0.82 9.44
CA ALA A 52 20.74 0.35 8.18
C ALA A 52 20.75 1.51 7.20
N LYS A 53 21.95 2.06 7.01
CA LYS A 53 22.32 2.93 5.90
C LYS A 53 21.87 2.27 4.58
N GLN A 54 20.84 2.78 3.90
CA GLN A 54 20.87 3.00 2.44
C GLN A 54 19.70 3.87 1.98
N LEU A 55 20.02 5.00 1.35
CA LEU A 55 19.08 5.96 0.79
C LEU A 55 18.40 5.41 -0.49
N LYS A 56 17.30 4.65 -0.36
CA LYS A 56 16.36 4.41 -1.48
C LYS A 56 14.91 4.61 -1.03
N LYS A 57 14.44 5.86 -1.13
CA LYS A 57 13.04 6.24 -0.90
C LYS A 57 12.13 5.48 -1.88
N GLY A 58 11.39 4.47 -1.40
CA GLY A 58 10.43 3.74 -2.24
C GLY A 58 9.35 3.05 -1.41
N LYS A 59 8.09 3.39 -1.69
CA LYS A 59 6.91 2.69 -1.15
C LYS A 59 6.74 1.38 -1.89
N SER A 60 6.67 0.28 -1.16
CA SER A 60 6.37 -1.03 -1.74
C SER A 60 4.92 -1.36 -1.44
N CYS A 61 4.12 -1.54 -2.49
CA CYS A 61 2.75 -2.02 -2.36
C CYS A 61 2.72 -3.50 -2.71
N VAL A 62 2.10 -4.32 -1.87
CA VAL A 62 1.84 -5.72 -2.15
C VAL A 62 0.34 -5.91 -2.24
N VAL A 63 -0.12 -6.50 -3.35
CA VAL A 63 -1.53 -6.81 -3.56
C VAL A 63 -1.81 -8.16 -2.91
N PHE A 64 -2.71 -8.18 -1.93
CA PHE A 64 -3.27 -9.38 -1.35
C PHE A 64 -4.66 -9.61 -1.93
N CYS A 65 -4.91 -10.85 -2.37
CA CYS A 65 -6.27 -11.33 -2.56
C CYS A 65 -6.85 -11.58 -1.17
N PHE A 66 -8.08 -11.11 -0.94
CA PHE A 66 -8.85 -11.52 0.23
C PHE A 66 -9.07 -13.04 0.22
#